data_AF-A0A537P751-F1
#
_entry.id   AF-A0A537P751-F1
#
_cell.length_a   1.000
_cell.length_b   1.000
_cell.length_c   1.000
_cell.angle_alpha   90.00
_cell.angle_beta   90.00
_cell.angle_gamma   90.00
#
_symmetry.space_group_name_H-M   'P 1'
#
loop_
_entity.id
_entity.type
_entity.pdbx_description
1 polymer ?
#
loop_
_entity_poly.entity_id
_entity_poly.type
_entity_poly.pdbx_seq_one_letter_code
_entity_poly.pdbx_strand_id
1 'polypeptide(L)'
;PANRLVAGELEARWNKALARVTEVEGKIAAHDAATLAPILDPGSLATLAADLKTVWAAPSTDARLKKRIIRTVIHEVIADIDPEAAEIVLVVHWIGGVHSEMRLPKRRRGQRNSTSADVIAAVRQLALIANDDLIAGILNRNGLVTGNGNRWTRERVTSLRSHHRISVYKPADDGIEPWLNLGNAARLLHISSRTLRLAAQAGEIDAIHPLLDGPWIFSRAALSTSSARAITERARQNPKYPTGSHPDQQSLFSSITSTDGCCDA
;
A
#
# COMPACT_ATOMS: atom_id res chain seq x y z
N PRO A 1 36.52 51.74 -21.99
CA PRO A 1 37.09 50.87 -20.93
C PRO A 1 36.04 50.40 -19.89
N ALA A 2 34.91 49.83 -20.34
CA ALA A 2 33.74 49.55 -19.48
C ALA A 2 33.59 48.09 -19.01
N ASN A 3 34.41 47.14 -19.51
CA ASN A 3 34.18 45.70 -19.29
C ASN A 3 35.09 45.06 -18.21
N ARG A 4 35.89 45.82 -17.47
CA ARG A 4 36.81 45.25 -16.44
C ARG A 4 36.06 44.63 -15.25
N LEU A 5 34.94 45.20 -14.86
CA LEU A 5 34.13 44.70 -13.74
C LEU A 5 33.44 43.38 -14.10
N VAL A 6 32.96 43.25 -15.34
CA VAL A 6 32.36 42.01 -15.85
C VAL A 6 33.39 40.89 -15.93
N ALA A 7 34.61 41.19 -16.39
CA ALA A 7 35.70 40.22 -16.43
C ALA A 7 36.10 39.74 -15.03
N GLY A 8 36.24 40.64 -14.06
CA GLY A 8 36.59 40.28 -12.68
C GLY A 8 35.51 39.45 -11.97
N GLU A 9 34.23 39.72 -12.22
CA GLU A 9 33.12 38.93 -11.67
C GLU A 9 33.06 37.52 -12.28
N LEU A 10 33.30 37.39 -13.59
CA LEU A 10 33.38 36.09 -14.26
C LEU A 10 34.57 35.27 -13.76
N GLU A 11 35.73 35.90 -13.60
CA GLU A 11 36.94 35.28 -13.05
C GLU A 11 36.71 34.82 -11.61
N ALA A 12 36.06 35.63 -10.77
CA ALA A 12 35.71 35.25 -9.41
C ALA A 12 34.76 34.04 -9.36
N ARG A 13 33.74 34.00 -10.23
CA ARG A 13 32.81 32.87 -10.34
C ARG A 13 33.49 31.61 -10.85
N TRP A 14 34.38 31.75 -11.83
CA TRP A 14 35.18 30.65 -12.37
C TRP A 14 36.09 30.06 -11.29
N ASN A 15 36.85 30.90 -10.58
CA ASN A 15 37.73 30.46 -9.51
C ASN A 15 36.96 29.77 -8.38
N LYS A 16 35.76 30.27 -8.04
CA LYS A 16 34.89 29.62 -7.06
C LYS A 16 34.38 28.25 -7.53
N ALA A 17 34.03 28.12 -8.81
CA ALA A 17 33.63 26.85 -9.40
C ALA A 17 34.78 25.84 -9.40
N LEU A 18 36.00 26.28 -9.77
CA LEU A 18 37.19 25.45 -9.77
C LEU A 18 37.55 24.96 -8.36
N ALA A 19 37.49 25.85 -7.36
CA ALA A 19 37.71 25.47 -5.95
C ALA A 19 36.72 24.40 -5.47
N ARG A 20 35.45 24.49 -5.90
CA ARG A 20 34.42 23.48 -5.56
C ARG A 20 34.71 22.14 -6.23
N VAL A 21 35.18 22.13 -7.48
CA VAL A 21 35.58 20.88 -8.16
C VAL A 21 36.72 20.21 -7.40
N THR A 22 37.78 20.96 -7.07
CA THR A 22 38.92 20.42 -6.31
C THR A 22 38.53 19.89 -4.93
N GLU A 23 37.57 20.54 -4.26
CA GLU A 23 37.05 20.06 -2.97
C GLU A 23 36.32 18.71 -3.11
N VAL A 24 35.49 18.56 -4.16
CA VAL A 24 34.74 17.32 -4.42
C VAL A 24 35.67 16.20 -4.85
N GLU A 25 36.63 16.46 -5.74
CA GLU A 25 37.66 15.51 -6.14
C GLU A 25 38.48 15.01 -4.94
N GLY A 26 38.87 15.93 -4.04
CA GLY A 26 39.56 15.56 -2.79
C GLY A 26 38.74 14.63 -1.88
N LYS A 27 37.42 14.83 -1.80
CA LYS A 27 36.52 13.96 -1.03
C LYS A 27 36.40 12.56 -1.66
N ILE A 28 36.37 12.47 -2.99
CA ILE A 28 36.35 11.20 -3.72
C ILE A 28 37.66 10.44 -3.47
N ALA A 29 38.81 11.09 -3.68
CA ALA A 29 40.11 10.46 -3.48
C ALA A 29 40.31 9.94 -2.04
N ALA A 30 39.84 10.69 -1.03
CA ALA A 30 39.89 10.25 0.36
C ALA A 30 38.97 9.04 0.63
N HIS A 31 37.83 8.94 -0.04
CA HIS A 31 36.92 7.80 0.05
C HIS A 31 37.55 6.54 -0.58
N ASP A 32 38.16 6.70 -1.75
CA ASP A 32 38.82 5.62 -2.48
C ASP A 32 40.03 5.08 -1.71
N ALA A 33 40.85 5.97 -1.14
CA ALA A 33 42.00 5.60 -0.32
C ALA A 33 41.62 4.88 0.99
N ALA A 34 40.42 5.12 1.53
CA ALA A 34 39.92 4.42 2.71
C ALA A 34 39.36 3.01 2.38
N THR A 35 39.20 2.68 1.10
CA THR A 35 38.66 1.40 0.65
C THR A 35 39.80 0.38 0.55
N LEU A 36 39.95 -0.47 1.57
CA LEU A 36 40.89 -1.59 1.54
C LEU A 36 40.44 -2.63 0.49
N ALA A 37 41.36 -3.00 -0.41
CA ALA A 37 41.14 -4.14 -1.31
C ALA A 37 41.11 -5.44 -0.49
N PRO A 38 40.04 -6.24 -0.57
CA PRO A 38 39.99 -7.51 0.15
C PRO A 38 40.97 -8.49 -0.50
N ILE A 39 41.90 -9.01 0.30
CA ILE A 39 42.73 -10.17 -0.07
C ILE A 39 41.84 -11.40 0.14
N LEU A 40 41.10 -11.79 -0.89
CA LEU A 40 40.31 -13.02 -0.90
C LEU A 40 40.92 -14.00 -1.89
N ASP A 41 40.99 -15.25 -1.48
CA ASP A 41 41.36 -16.37 -2.36
C ASP A 41 40.29 -16.50 -3.48
N PRO A 42 40.69 -16.45 -4.77
CA PRO A 42 39.77 -16.57 -5.90
C PRO A 42 38.95 -17.87 -5.91
N GLY A 43 39.50 -18.97 -5.40
CA GLY A 43 38.79 -20.27 -5.32
C GLY A 43 37.60 -20.22 -4.37
N SER A 44 37.80 -19.60 -3.21
CA SER A 44 36.77 -19.41 -2.19
C SER A 44 35.63 -18.49 -2.68
N LEU A 45 35.95 -17.48 -3.49
CA LEU A 45 34.97 -16.60 -4.14
C LEU A 45 34.11 -17.33 -5.18
N ALA A 46 34.71 -18.23 -5.97
CA ALA A 46 33.98 -19.00 -6.97
C ALA A 46 32.93 -19.93 -6.33
N THR A 47 33.30 -20.62 -5.24
CA THR A 47 32.37 -21.47 -4.48
C THR A 47 31.24 -20.64 -3.88
N LEU A 48 31.55 -19.50 -3.26
CA LEU A 48 30.53 -18.60 -2.71
C LEU A 48 29.57 -18.07 -3.79
N ALA A 49 30.08 -17.77 -4.98
CA ALA A 49 29.27 -17.30 -6.10
C ALA A 49 28.29 -18.38 -6.58
N ALA A 50 28.71 -19.65 -6.62
CA ALA A 50 27.84 -20.77 -6.96
C ALA A 50 26.72 -20.96 -5.93
N ASP A 51 27.02 -20.75 -4.64
CA ASP A 51 26.07 -20.91 -3.53
C ASP A 51 25.27 -19.64 -3.20
N LEU A 52 25.50 -18.52 -3.89
CA LEU A 52 24.87 -17.24 -3.53
C LEU A 52 23.33 -17.32 -3.50
N LYS A 53 22.72 -18.06 -4.43
CA LYS A 53 21.27 -18.23 -4.50
C LYS A 53 20.71 -18.97 -3.29
N THR A 54 21.42 -20.00 -2.81
CA THR A 54 20.99 -20.78 -1.64
C THR A 54 21.12 -19.94 -0.37
N VAL A 55 22.24 -19.21 -0.22
CA VAL A 55 22.47 -18.27 0.88
C VAL A 55 21.40 -17.18 0.90
N TRP A 56 21.05 -16.59 -0.25
CA TRP A 56 20.03 -15.53 -0.33
C TRP A 56 18.63 -15.99 0.09
N ALA A 57 18.26 -17.22 -0.26
CA ALA A 57 16.94 -17.78 0.01
C ALA A 57 16.80 -18.41 1.41
N ALA A 58 17.90 -18.66 2.11
CA ALA A 58 17.88 -19.30 3.42
C ALA A 58 17.09 -18.48 4.46
N PRO A 59 16.24 -19.12 5.29
CA PRO A 59 15.47 -18.43 6.34
C PRO A 59 16.33 -17.72 7.39
N SER A 60 17.57 -18.18 7.58
CA SER A 60 18.56 -17.57 8.47
C SER A 60 19.17 -16.28 7.92
N THR A 61 18.98 -15.99 6.62
CA THR A 61 19.54 -14.82 5.97
C THR A 61 18.60 -13.63 6.16
N ASP A 62 18.87 -12.87 7.21
CA ASP A 62 18.12 -11.67 7.56
C ASP A 62 18.36 -10.51 6.57
N ALA A 63 17.50 -9.49 6.65
CA ALA A 63 17.60 -8.32 5.78
C ALA A 63 18.93 -7.58 5.93
N ARG A 64 19.59 -7.67 7.09
CA ARG A 64 20.89 -7.04 7.34
C ARG A 64 21.99 -7.74 6.53
N LEU A 65 22.03 -9.06 6.54
CA LEU A 65 22.98 -9.85 5.77
C LEU A 65 22.77 -9.66 4.27
N LYS A 66 21.52 -9.66 3.79
CA LYS A 66 21.18 -9.35 2.39
C LYS A 66 21.72 -8.00 1.94
N LYS A 67 21.54 -6.96 2.76
CA LYS A 67 22.09 -5.62 2.49
C LYS A 67 23.62 -5.61 2.45
N ARG A 68 24.30 -6.37 3.32
CA ARG A 68 25.76 -6.50 3.31
C ARG A 68 26.25 -7.15 2.02
N ILE A 69 25.63 -8.26 1.60
CA ILE A 69 25.95 -8.97 0.35
C ILE A 69 25.79 -8.05 -0.86
N ILE A 70 24.67 -7.31 -0.94
CA ILE A 70 24.47 -6.34 -2.03
C ILE A 70 25.56 -5.26 -2.00
N ARG A 71 25.89 -4.71 -0.82
CA ARG A 71 26.89 -3.63 -0.69
C ARG A 71 28.27 -4.05 -1.17
N THR A 72 28.64 -5.34 -1.06
CA THR A 72 29.93 -5.86 -1.51
C THR A 72 30.05 -6.05 -3.01
N VAL A 73 28.94 -6.08 -3.76
CA VAL A 73 28.96 -6.28 -5.23
C VAL A 73 28.63 -5.01 -6.01
N ILE A 74 28.08 -3.99 -5.34
CA ILE A 74 27.83 -2.67 -5.92
C ILE A 74 29.08 -1.81 -5.78
N HIS A 75 29.59 -1.33 -6.91
CA HIS A 75 30.65 -0.32 -6.98
C HIS A 75 30.06 1.06 -6.61
N GLU A 76 29.06 1.50 -7.38
CA GLU A 76 28.34 2.74 -7.14
C GLU A 76 26.91 2.66 -7.68
N VAL A 77 26.07 3.61 -7.26
CA VAL A 77 24.75 3.82 -7.85
C VAL A 77 24.66 5.28 -8.26
N ILE A 78 24.57 5.51 -9.56
CA ILE A 78 24.37 6.85 -10.13
C ILE A 78 22.88 7.11 -10.23
N ALA A 79 22.45 8.25 -9.68
CA ALA A 79 21.08 8.71 -9.78
C ALA A 79 21.02 9.95 -10.67
N ASP A 80 20.33 9.83 -11.79
CA ASP A 80 20.04 10.95 -12.68
C ASP A 80 18.52 11.20 -12.75
N ILE A 81 18.16 12.37 -13.25
CA ILE A 81 16.79 12.84 -13.37
C ILE A 81 16.47 13.02 -14.84
N ASP A 82 15.51 12.25 -15.35
CA ASP A 82 14.88 12.53 -16.63
C ASP A 82 13.75 13.55 -16.43
N PRO A 83 13.92 14.81 -16.88
CA PRO A 83 12.91 15.84 -16.70
C PRO A 83 11.68 15.64 -17.61
N GLU A 84 11.85 15.04 -18.79
CA GLU A 84 10.79 14.84 -19.78
C GLU A 84 9.89 13.68 -19.39
N ALA A 85 10.49 12.55 -18.99
CA ALA A 85 9.74 11.39 -18.49
C ALA A 85 9.24 11.60 -17.04
N ALA A 86 9.76 12.61 -16.33
CA ALA A 86 9.56 12.79 -14.90
C ALA A 86 9.93 11.51 -14.13
N GLU A 87 11.12 10.97 -14.40
CA GLU A 87 11.66 9.76 -13.77
C GLU A 87 13.02 10.04 -13.13
N ILE A 88 13.35 9.21 -12.14
CA ILE A 88 14.69 9.07 -11.56
C ILE A 88 15.27 7.83 -12.21
N VAL A 89 16.36 8.00 -12.95
CA VAL A 89 17.10 6.92 -13.58
C VAL A 89 18.21 6.51 -12.62
N LEU A 90 18.14 5.29 -12.09
CA LEU A 90 19.16 4.70 -11.24
C LEU A 90 19.99 3.74 -12.09
N VAL A 91 21.28 4.01 -12.21
CA VAL A 91 22.24 3.10 -12.86
C VAL A 91 23.11 2.49 -11.77
N VAL A 92 23.00 1.18 -11.57
CA VAL A 92 23.85 0.41 -10.67
C VAL A 92 25.08 -0.04 -11.43
N HIS A 93 26.25 0.41 -10.98
CA HIS A 93 27.53 -0.10 -11.45
C HIS A 93 27.97 -1.24 -10.54
N TRP A 94 28.07 -2.45 -11.10
CA TRP A 94 28.54 -3.62 -10.38
C TRP A 94 30.07 -3.70 -10.45
N ILE A 95 30.71 -4.28 -9.43
CA ILE A 95 32.16 -4.46 -9.40
C ILE A 95 32.68 -5.26 -10.61
N GLY A 96 31.84 -6.15 -11.17
CA GLY A 96 32.17 -6.91 -12.39
C GLY A 96 32.08 -6.12 -13.71
N GLY A 97 31.87 -4.80 -13.68
CA GLY A 97 31.79 -3.94 -14.87
C GLY A 97 30.46 -4.00 -15.62
N VAL A 98 29.50 -4.81 -15.15
CA VAL A 98 28.12 -4.81 -15.67
C VAL A 98 27.39 -3.60 -15.11
N HIS A 99 26.46 -3.03 -15.89
CA HIS A 99 25.55 -1.99 -15.44
C HIS A 99 24.10 -2.49 -15.47
N SER A 100 23.29 -2.07 -14.50
CA SER A 100 21.85 -2.32 -14.50
C SER A 100 21.08 -1.02 -14.28
N GLU A 101 20.11 -0.76 -15.14
CA GLU A 101 19.29 0.44 -15.08
C GLU A 101 17.92 0.15 -14.45
N MET A 102 17.46 1.05 -13.60
CA MET A 102 16.11 1.06 -13.04
C MET A 102 15.52 2.46 -13.10
N ARG A 103 14.31 2.58 -13.65
CA ARG A 103 13.58 3.85 -13.70
C ARG A 103 12.50 3.89 -12.63
N LEU A 104 12.46 5.00 -11.88
CA LEU A 104 11.47 5.25 -10.85
C LEU A 104 10.71 6.53 -11.15
N PRO A 105 9.39 6.60 -10.98
CA PRO A 105 8.65 7.84 -11.18
C PRO A 105 9.11 8.91 -10.18
N LYS A 106 9.45 10.09 -10.69
CA LYS A 106 9.81 11.26 -9.88
C LYS A 106 8.54 11.85 -9.28
N ARG A 107 8.53 11.98 -7.95
CA ARG A 107 7.49 12.76 -7.27
C ARG A 107 7.59 14.23 -7.69
N ARG A 108 6.52 14.78 -8.27
CA ARG A 108 6.47 16.18 -8.74
C ARG A 108 6.76 17.16 -7.59
N ARG A 109 7.47 18.27 -7.86
CA ARG A 109 7.65 19.36 -6.87
C ARG A 109 6.29 19.78 -6.32
N GLY A 110 6.19 19.93 -5.00
CA GLY A 110 4.93 20.26 -4.30
C GLY A 110 4.09 19.06 -3.83
N GLN A 111 4.41 17.83 -4.23
CA GLN A 111 3.69 16.61 -3.82
C GLN A 111 4.26 15.93 -2.56
N ARG A 112 5.25 16.54 -1.88
CA ARG A 112 5.86 15.97 -0.65
C ARG A 112 4.80 15.66 0.42
N ASN A 113 3.73 16.44 0.44
CA ASN A 113 2.66 16.37 1.44
C ASN A 113 1.31 15.99 0.81
N SER A 114 1.30 15.34 -0.35
CA SER A 114 0.04 14.88 -0.94
C SER A 114 -0.49 13.66 -0.19
N THR A 115 -1.81 13.62 -0.04
CA THR A 115 -2.52 12.43 0.42
C THR A 115 -2.28 11.27 -0.56
N SER A 116 -2.14 10.04 -0.06
CA SER A 116 -1.87 8.87 -0.90
C SER A 116 -3.03 8.58 -1.86
N ALA A 117 -2.72 7.97 -3.00
CA ALA A 117 -3.71 7.56 -3.99
C ALA A 117 -4.77 6.62 -3.38
N ASP A 118 -4.37 5.73 -2.48
CA ASP A 118 -5.27 4.79 -1.80
C ASP A 118 -6.30 5.51 -0.94
N VAL A 119 -5.89 6.55 -0.20
CA VAL A 119 -6.81 7.35 0.61
C VAL A 119 -7.75 8.15 -0.28
N ILE A 120 -7.27 8.69 -1.40
CA ILE A 120 -8.12 9.39 -2.37
C ILE A 120 -9.15 8.42 -2.98
N ALA A 121 -8.74 7.21 -3.34
CA ALA A 121 -9.63 6.16 -3.83
C ALA A 121 -10.67 5.76 -2.77
N ALA A 122 -10.25 5.59 -1.52
CA ALA A 122 -11.16 5.30 -0.41
C ALA A 122 -12.19 6.41 -0.21
N VAL A 123 -11.77 7.69 -0.20
CA VAL A 123 -12.68 8.84 -0.08
C VAL A 123 -13.68 8.87 -1.24
N ARG A 124 -13.25 8.56 -2.47
CA ARG A 124 -14.14 8.49 -3.64
C ARG A 124 -15.23 7.43 -3.46
N GLN A 125 -14.91 6.27 -2.90
CA GLN A 125 -15.89 5.22 -2.64
C GLN A 125 -16.81 5.58 -1.46
N LEU A 126 -16.26 6.12 -0.38
CA LEU A 126 -17.05 6.51 0.79
C LEU A 126 -18.03 7.65 0.48
N ALA A 127 -17.67 8.57 -0.42
CA ALA A 127 -18.55 9.65 -0.88
C ALA A 127 -19.83 9.16 -1.59
N LEU A 128 -19.91 7.87 -1.95
CA LEU A 128 -21.12 7.27 -2.51
C LEU A 128 -22.21 7.04 -1.44
N ILE A 129 -21.85 6.94 -0.15
CA ILE A 129 -22.77 6.55 0.92
C ILE A 129 -22.73 7.44 2.17
N ALA A 130 -21.80 8.39 2.23
CA ALA A 130 -21.48 9.13 3.45
C ALA A 130 -21.14 10.59 3.17
N ASN A 131 -21.55 11.47 4.08
CA ASN A 131 -21.14 12.88 4.06
C ASN A 131 -19.69 13.06 4.53
N ASP A 132 -19.13 14.25 4.26
CA ASP A 132 -17.73 14.56 4.55
C ASP A 132 -17.38 14.44 6.06
N ASP A 133 -18.34 14.68 6.96
CA ASP A 133 -18.20 14.50 8.41
C ASP A 133 -17.97 13.02 8.79
N LEU A 134 -18.81 12.12 8.27
CA LEU A 134 -18.70 10.69 8.54
C LEU A 134 -17.44 10.09 7.90
N ILE A 135 -17.08 10.56 6.70
CA ILE A 135 -15.84 10.17 6.02
C ILE A 135 -14.63 10.53 6.89
N ALA A 136 -14.56 11.75 7.43
CA ALA A 136 -13.47 12.14 8.32
C ALA A 136 -13.35 11.21 9.54
N GLY A 137 -14.49 10.85 10.14
CA GLY A 137 -14.54 9.87 11.24
C GLY A 137 -14.00 8.49 10.85
N ILE A 138 -14.38 7.98 9.67
CA ILE A 138 -13.92 6.68 9.16
C ILE A 138 -12.40 6.70 8.93
N LEU A 139 -11.87 7.75 8.29
CA LEU A 139 -10.43 7.88 8.03
C LEU A 139 -9.63 7.91 9.33
N ASN A 140 -10.08 8.69 10.32
CA ASN A 140 -9.42 8.78 11.62
C ASN A 140 -9.44 7.46 12.40
N ARG A 141 -10.54 6.69 12.34
CA ARG A 141 -10.61 5.36 12.98
C ARG A 141 -9.62 4.37 12.38
N ASN A 142 -9.36 4.48 11.08
CA ASN A 142 -8.36 3.67 10.39
C ASN A 142 -6.92 4.19 10.59
N GLY A 143 -6.69 5.15 11.50
CA GLY A 143 -5.36 5.70 11.78
C GLY A 143 -4.75 6.53 10.65
N LEU A 144 -5.55 6.90 9.64
CA LEU A 144 -5.07 7.64 8.48
C LEU A 144 -4.88 9.12 8.81
N VAL A 145 -3.83 9.71 8.24
CA VAL A 145 -3.51 11.13 8.35
C VAL A 145 -3.39 11.75 6.97
N THR A 146 -3.58 13.07 6.87
CA THR A 146 -3.30 13.82 5.65
C THR A 146 -1.82 13.75 5.30
N GLY A 147 -1.44 14.13 4.08
CA GLY A 147 -0.01 14.18 3.72
C GLY A 147 0.82 15.21 4.51
N ASN A 148 0.17 16.13 5.25
CA ASN A 148 0.80 17.02 6.24
C ASN A 148 0.87 16.43 7.66
N GLY A 149 0.43 15.18 7.87
CA GLY A 149 0.38 14.54 9.20
C GLY A 149 -0.81 14.98 10.08
N ASN A 150 -1.73 15.79 9.56
CA ASN A 150 -2.91 16.23 10.32
C ASN A 150 -4.01 15.16 10.35
N ARG A 151 -4.81 15.16 11.43
CA ARG A 151 -6.09 14.44 11.52
C ARG A 151 -7.11 14.96 10.49
N TRP A 152 -8.00 14.06 10.06
CA TRP A 152 -9.08 14.40 9.13
C TRP A 152 -10.20 15.15 9.85
N THR A 153 -10.66 16.23 9.22
CA THR A 153 -11.88 16.98 9.58
C THR A 153 -12.76 17.10 8.34
N ARG A 154 -14.02 17.50 8.53
CA ARG A 154 -14.96 17.74 7.43
C ARG A 154 -14.39 18.67 6.36
N GLU A 155 -13.76 19.75 6.78
CA GLU A 155 -13.19 20.78 5.90
C GLU A 155 -12.02 20.21 5.10
N ARG A 156 -11.20 19.36 5.71
CA ARG A 156 -10.07 18.70 5.03
C ARG A 156 -10.56 17.66 4.03
N VAL A 157 -11.61 16.90 4.35
CA VAL A 157 -12.26 16.01 3.39
C VAL A 157 -12.88 16.82 2.25
N THR A 158 -13.62 17.89 2.55
CA THR A 158 -14.23 18.78 1.55
C THR A 158 -13.17 19.35 0.59
N SER A 159 -12.05 19.81 1.13
CA SER A 159 -10.93 20.35 0.35
C SER A 159 -10.29 19.28 -0.55
N LEU A 160 -9.97 18.10 0.01
CA LEU A 160 -9.45 16.96 -0.76
C LEU A 160 -10.42 16.59 -1.90
N ARG A 161 -11.71 16.45 -1.56
CA ARG A 161 -12.78 16.05 -2.47
C ARG A 161 -12.90 17.05 -3.63
N SER A 162 -12.86 18.35 -3.33
CA SER A 162 -12.94 19.43 -4.32
C SER A 162 -11.72 19.45 -5.23
N HIS A 163 -10.52 19.29 -4.67
CA HIS A 163 -9.27 19.23 -5.42
C HIS A 163 -9.26 18.06 -6.42
N HIS A 164 -9.79 16.90 -6.02
CA HIS A 164 -9.84 15.68 -6.84
C HIS A 164 -11.14 15.49 -7.62
N ARG A 165 -12.01 16.52 -7.68
CA ARG A 165 -13.29 16.52 -8.40
C ARG A 165 -14.19 15.31 -8.04
N ILE A 166 -14.22 14.97 -6.76
CA ILE A 166 -15.12 13.94 -6.21
C ILE A 166 -16.44 14.63 -5.85
N SER A 167 -17.57 14.05 -6.26
CA SER A 167 -18.89 14.61 -5.96
C SER A 167 -19.22 14.52 -4.47
N VAL A 168 -19.94 15.52 -3.94
CA VAL A 168 -20.51 15.47 -2.59
C VAL A 168 -21.56 14.35 -2.55
N TYR A 169 -21.62 13.61 -1.44
CA TYR A 169 -22.76 12.73 -1.17
C TYR A 169 -24.06 13.55 -1.12
N LYS A 170 -24.98 13.25 -2.03
CA LYS A 170 -26.33 13.79 -2.03
C LYS A 170 -27.31 12.63 -2.01
N PRO A 171 -28.29 12.63 -1.10
CA PRO A 171 -29.38 11.66 -1.16
C PRO A 171 -30.06 11.71 -2.53
N ALA A 172 -30.49 10.55 -3.02
CA ALA A 172 -31.21 10.48 -4.29
C ALA A 172 -32.58 11.17 -4.19
N ASP A 173 -32.96 11.95 -5.22
CA ASP A 173 -34.21 12.73 -5.22
C ASP A 173 -35.47 11.85 -5.15
N ASP A 174 -35.38 10.64 -5.70
CA ASP A 174 -36.43 9.60 -5.66
C ASP A 174 -36.35 8.71 -4.40
N GLY A 175 -35.37 8.94 -3.53
CA GLY A 175 -35.07 8.12 -2.35
C GLY A 175 -34.46 6.75 -2.67
N ILE A 176 -34.20 6.43 -3.94
CA ILE A 176 -33.65 5.16 -4.38
C ILE A 176 -32.13 5.28 -4.52
N GLU A 177 -31.45 5.09 -3.40
CA GLU A 177 -29.99 5.19 -3.38
C GLU A 177 -29.34 4.13 -4.29
N PRO A 178 -28.46 4.51 -5.24
CA PRO A 178 -27.77 3.58 -6.13
C PRO A 178 -26.69 2.78 -5.40
N TRP A 179 -26.17 3.31 -4.29
CA TRP A 179 -25.16 2.68 -3.45
C TRP A 179 -25.66 2.58 -2.02
N LEU A 180 -25.41 1.43 -1.39
CA LEU A 180 -25.95 1.10 -0.09
C LEU A 180 -24.83 0.64 0.83
N ASN A 181 -24.85 1.10 2.08
CA ASN A 181 -24.02 0.52 3.13
C ASN A 181 -24.54 -0.88 3.53
N LEU A 182 -23.72 -1.66 4.24
CA LEU A 182 -24.07 -3.01 4.69
C LEU A 182 -25.46 -3.13 5.33
N GLY A 183 -25.83 -2.20 6.22
CA GLY A 183 -27.10 -2.26 6.93
C GLY A 183 -28.30 -1.98 6.02
N ASN A 184 -28.17 -1.01 5.12
CA ASN A 184 -29.22 -0.69 4.14
C ASN A 184 -29.37 -1.82 3.11
N ALA A 185 -28.26 -2.39 2.66
CA ALA A 185 -28.23 -3.52 1.73
C ALA A 185 -28.85 -4.79 2.36
N ALA A 186 -28.52 -5.10 3.61
CA ALA A 186 -29.09 -6.23 4.33
C ALA A 186 -30.60 -6.08 4.54
N ARG A 187 -31.06 -4.86 4.87
CA ARG A 187 -32.49 -4.55 4.97
C ARG A 187 -33.23 -4.71 3.64
N LEU A 188 -32.61 -4.27 2.53
CA LEU A 188 -33.19 -4.43 1.19
C LEU A 188 -33.38 -5.91 0.82
N LEU A 189 -32.44 -6.77 1.23
CA LEU A 189 -32.47 -8.21 0.98
C LEU A 189 -33.24 -9.02 2.02
N HIS A 190 -33.73 -8.39 3.10
CA HIS A 190 -34.38 -9.04 4.24
C HIS A 190 -33.53 -10.15 4.89
N ILE A 191 -32.21 -9.93 5.01
CA ILE A 191 -31.27 -10.85 5.67
C ILE A 191 -30.48 -10.14 6.77
N SER A 192 -29.76 -10.91 7.59
CA SER A 192 -28.87 -10.31 8.60
C SER A 192 -27.65 -9.64 7.95
N SER A 193 -27.20 -8.52 8.52
CA SER A 193 -25.96 -7.84 8.09
C SER A 193 -24.73 -8.75 8.17
N ARG A 194 -24.74 -9.73 9.10
CA ARG A 194 -23.66 -10.71 9.25
C ARG A 194 -23.61 -11.66 8.05
N THR A 195 -24.75 -12.18 7.62
CA THR A 195 -24.86 -13.07 6.46
C THR A 195 -24.37 -12.36 5.20
N LEU A 196 -24.81 -11.13 4.97
CA LEU A 196 -24.38 -10.35 3.80
C LEU A 196 -22.87 -10.04 3.84
N ARG A 197 -22.32 -9.73 5.02
CA ARG A 197 -20.87 -9.51 5.19
C ARG A 197 -20.07 -10.76 4.84
N LEU A 198 -20.49 -11.94 5.31
CA LEU A 198 -19.80 -13.20 5.02
C LEU A 198 -19.85 -13.52 3.52
N ALA A 199 -21.00 -13.33 2.88
CA ALA A 199 -21.13 -13.53 1.43
C ALA A 199 -20.22 -12.59 0.63
N ALA A 200 -20.10 -11.33 1.05
CA ALA A 200 -19.18 -10.36 0.44
C ALA A 200 -17.71 -10.74 0.64
N GLN A 201 -17.34 -11.24 1.83
CA GLN A 201 -15.99 -11.74 2.12
C GLN A 201 -15.64 -13.00 1.33
N ALA A 202 -16.62 -13.86 1.07
CA ALA A 202 -16.47 -15.06 0.25
C ALA A 202 -16.48 -14.77 -1.26
N GLY A 203 -16.72 -13.53 -1.68
CA GLY A 203 -16.80 -13.15 -3.10
C GLY A 203 -18.07 -13.62 -3.82
N GLU A 204 -19.11 -14.03 -3.09
CA GLU A 204 -20.39 -14.46 -3.67
C GLU A 204 -21.22 -13.27 -4.21
N ILE A 205 -20.91 -12.06 -3.76
CA ILE A 205 -21.58 -10.82 -4.19
C ILE A 205 -20.56 -9.68 -4.34
N ASP A 206 -20.72 -8.90 -5.41
CA ASP A 206 -19.89 -7.74 -5.67
C ASP A 206 -20.09 -6.67 -4.59
N ALA A 207 -19.01 -6.35 -3.90
CA ALA A 207 -18.99 -5.36 -2.84
C ALA A 207 -17.63 -4.66 -2.76
N ILE A 208 -17.64 -3.42 -2.29
CA ILE A 208 -16.45 -2.59 -2.12
C ILE A 208 -16.20 -2.43 -0.62
N HIS A 209 -14.96 -2.70 -0.19
CA HIS A 209 -14.51 -2.49 1.18
C HIS A 209 -13.24 -1.61 1.16
N PRO A 210 -13.40 -0.26 1.19
CA PRO A 210 -12.30 0.65 0.88
C PRO A 210 -11.19 0.71 1.94
N LEU A 211 -11.50 0.35 3.18
CA LEU A 211 -10.62 0.44 4.34
C LEU A 211 -10.91 -0.71 5.30
N LEU A 212 -9.91 -1.18 6.05
CA LEU A 212 -10.01 -2.34 6.95
C LEU A 212 -11.12 -2.18 8.01
N ASP A 213 -11.18 -1.02 8.67
CA ASP A 213 -12.24 -0.67 9.62
C ASP A 213 -13.30 0.24 8.96
N GLY A 214 -13.47 0.08 7.65
CA GLY A 214 -14.42 0.81 6.82
C GLY A 214 -15.76 0.09 6.66
N PRO A 215 -16.80 0.79 6.18
CA PRO A 215 -18.04 0.15 5.80
C PRO A 215 -17.87 -0.75 4.56
N TRP A 216 -18.78 -1.71 4.40
CA TRP A 216 -19.02 -2.38 3.12
C TRP A 216 -20.02 -1.57 2.30
N ILE A 217 -19.74 -1.44 1.01
CA ILE A 217 -20.52 -0.66 0.05
C ILE A 217 -20.99 -1.59 -1.08
N PHE A 218 -22.28 -1.58 -1.37
CA PHE A 218 -22.92 -2.42 -2.38
C PHE A 218 -23.60 -1.55 -3.41
N SER A 219 -23.48 -1.91 -4.69
CA SER A 219 -24.34 -1.31 -5.71
C SER A 219 -25.73 -1.94 -5.65
N ARG A 220 -26.77 -1.14 -5.83
CA ARG A 220 -28.15 -1.65 -5.89
C ARG A 220 -28.34 -2.68 -7.02
N ALA A 221 -27.62 -2.49 -8.12
CA ALA A 221 -27.60 -3.44 -9.23
C ALA A 221 -27.05 -4.81 -8.80
N ALA A 222 -25.95 -4.86 -8.05
CA ALA A 222 -25.38 -6.11 -7.53
C ALA A 222 -26.37 -6.85 -6.61
N LEU A 223 -27.15 -6.12 -5.80
CA LEU A 223 -28.17 -6.70 -4.92
C LEU A 223 -29.39 -7.26 -5.68
N SER A 224 -29.53 -6.96 -6.97
CA SER A 224 -30.66 -7.44 -7.80
C SER A 224 -30.31 -8.68 -8.62
N THR A 225 -29.07 -9.15 -8.56
CA THR A 225 -28.55 -10.29 -9.32
C THR A 225 -29.09 -11.64 -8.84
N SER A 226 -28.93 -12.68 -9.65
CA SER A 226 -29.24 -14.07 -9.27
C SER A 226 -28.42 -14.53 -8.05
N SER A 227 -27.16 -14.10 -7.94
CA SER A 227 -26.30 -14.40 -6.79
C SER A 227 -26.89 -13.84 -5.49
N ALA A 228 -27.38 -12.59 -5.51
CA ALA A 228 -28.05 -12.00 -4.36
C ALA A 228 -29.33 -12.79 -3.97
N ARG A 229 -30.13 -13.22 -4.95
CA ARG A 229 -31.32 -14.06 -4.71
C ARG A 229 -30.95 -15.41 -4.09
N ALA A 230 -29.89 -16.06 -4.58
CA ALA A 230 -29.41 -17.32 -4.03
C ALA A 230 -28.99 -17.19 -2.56
N ILE A 231 -28.31 -16.09 -2.20
CA ILE A 231 -27.94 -15.78 -0.81
C ILE A 231 -29.21 -15.60 0.05
N THR A 232 -30.22 -14.89 -0.44
CA THR A 232 -31.48 -14.68 0.30
C THR A 232 -32.25 -15.98 0.51
N GLU A 233 -32.35 -16.85 -0.50
CA GLU A 233 -33.03 -18.14 -0.37
C GLU A 233 -32.29 -19.08 0.58
N ARG A 234 -30.95 -19.13 0.51
CA ARG A 234 -30.13 -19.89 1.46
C ARG A 234 -30.35 -19.41 2.90
N ALA A 235 -30.42 -18.09 3.11
CA ALA A 235 -30.66 -17.51 4.42
C ALA A 235 -32.06 -17.83 4.97
N ARG A 236 -33.08 -17.88 4.10
CA ARG A 236 -34.46 -18.25 4.48
C ARG A 236 -34.58 -19.72 4.87
N GLN A 237 -33.87 -20.60 4.18
CA GLN A 237 -33.90 -22.05 4.44
C GLN A 237 -33.19 -22.45 5.74
N ASN A 238 -32.31 -21.59 6.28
CA ASN A 238 -31.54 -21.87 7.49
C ASN A 238 -31.75 -20.81 8.61
N PRO A 239 -32.98 -20.68 9.15
CA PRO A 239 -33.30 -19.63 10.12
C PRO A 239 -32.69 -19.89 11.52
N LYS A 240 -32.37 -21.14 11.88
CA LYS A 240 -31.83 -21.51 13.20
C LYS A 240 -30.30 -21.56 13.27
N TYR A 241 -29.63 -21.63 12.11
CA TYR A 241 -28.17 -21.62 12.00
C TYR A 241 -27.81 -20.83 10.75
N PRO A 242 -27.47 -19.54 10.85
CA PRO A 242 -27.02 -18.75 9.70
C PRO A 242 -25.64 -19.21 9.14
N THR A 243 -25.19 -20.39 9.53
CA THR A 243 -23.91 -21.02 9.20
C THR A 243 -24.18 -22.45 8.78
N GLY A 244 -23.92 -22.78 7.51
CA GLY A 244 -23.61 -24.16 7.18
C GLY A 244 -22.25 -24.49 7.78
N SER A 245 -22.15 -25.61 8.50
CA SER A 245 -20.88 -26.11 9.04
C SER A 245 -19.81 -26.13 7.94
N HIS A 246 -18.63 -25.60 8.25
CA HIS A 246 -17.46 -25.74 7.38
C HIS A 246 -17.11 -27.24 7.27
N PRO A 247 -16.75 -27.80 6.09
CA PRO A 247 -16.47 -29.23 5.94
C PRO A 247 -15.34 -29.74 6.86
N ASP A 248 -14.46 -28.84 7.34
CA ASP A 248 -13.37 -29.15 8.29
C ASP A 248 -13.72 -28.94 9.78
N GLN A 249 -14.96 -28.61 10.14
CA GLN A 249 -15.33 -28.53 11.56
C GLN A 249 -15.56 -29.93 12.14
N GLN A 250 -14.50 -30.54 12.66
CA GLN A 250 -14.64 -31.67 13.57
C GLN A 250 -15.31 -31.20 14.87
N SER A 251 -16.45 -31.81 15.18
CA SER A 251 -17.19 -31.57 16.42
C SER A 251 -16.31 -31.93 17.62
N LEU A 252 -15.99 -30.95 18.48
CA LEU A 252 -15.21 -31.15 19.71
C LEU A 252 -16.05 -31.62 20.90
N PHE A 253 -17.33 -31.94 20.71
CA PHE A 253 -18.19 -32.43 21.78
C PHE A 253 -18.65 -33.85 21.47
N SER A 254 -18.01 -34.82 22.14
CA SER A 254 -18.52 -36.18 22.26
C SER A 254 -19.84 -36.15 23.04
N SER A 255 -20.90 -36.70 22.46
CA SER A 255 -22.19 -36.86 23.11
C SER A 255 -22.03 -37.73 24.37
N ILE A 256 -22.23 -37.14 25.53
CA ILE A 256 -22.38 -37.89 26.78
C ILE A 256 -23.77 -38.49 26.74
N THR A 257 -23.87 -39.78 26.43
CA THR A 257 -25.08 -40.57 26.68
C THR A 257 -25.21 -40.76 28.19
N SER A 258 -26.13 -40.02 28.80
CA SER A 258 -26.62 -40.32 30.15
C SER A 258 -27.46 -41.59 30.08
N THR A 259 -26.90 -42.72 30.48
CA THR A 259 -27.68 -43.92 30.81
C THR A 259 -28.20 -43.77 32.23
N ASP A 260 -29.46 -43.37 32.35
CA ASP A 260 -30.29 -43.66 33.52
C ASP A 260 -30.42 -45.18 33.67
N GLY A 261 -30.18 -45.67 34.89
CA GLY A 261 -30.40 -47.06 35.29
C GLY A 261 -30.66 -47.10 36.79
N CYS A 262 -31.94 -47.16 37.16
CA CYS A 262 -32.44 -47.33 38.52
C CYS A 262 -32.32 -48.78 39.03
N CYS A 263 -32.32 -48.91 40.37
CA CYS A 263 -32.91 -50.00 41.17
C CYS A 263 -32.10 -51.34 41.16
N ASP A 264 -31.88 -52.14 42.21
CA ASP A 264 -32.47 -52.34 43.55
C ASP A 264 -31.49 -53.15 44.46
N ALA A 265 -31.84 -53.20 45.76
CA ALA A 265 -31.40 -54.04 46.89
C ALA A 265 -30.32 -53.48 47.84
#